data_AF-A0A349XU11-F1
#
_entry.id   AF-A0A349XU11-F1
#
_cell.length_a   1.000
_cell.length_b   1.000
_cell.length_c   1.000
_cell.angle_alpha   90.00
_cell.angle_beta   90.00
_cell.angle_gamma   90.00
#
_symmetry.space_group_name_H-M   'P 1'
#
loop_
_entity.id
_entity.type
_entity.pdbx_description
1 polymer ?
#
loop_
_entity_poly.entity_id
_entity_poly.type
_entity_poly.pdbx_seq_one_letter_code
_entity_poly.pdbx_strand_id
1 'polypeptide(L)'
;MRVALVPVEDIRENGFDVRVARFQASDDVSYAMFSGGGNSWAEARMKEGLYILPTAAAGERPDLTGLSCRWNPIPATRGKVVSIIAVPGPSRDMPAFRKLVTDLVDLAEQDGRHGHPVPEEGPKLGFVREGLNLEARAGAAHRDVWGQLRRSSRILGETLLINLLGLTGLSLGRFNAERYRRSVASNTDFRKFDDGLKMTVDIDGARLEKIRDRLEQGRLSGSCYFGLHEQDAALMTCIVPSPLSRDHMHFVDGADGGYAAAATLLKQQMQAVPAR
;
A
#
# COMPACT_ATOMS: atom_id res chain seq x y z
N MET A 1 8.90 -5.89 -14.48
CA MET A 1 9.15 -4.67 -13.67
C MET A 1 9.99 -3.73 -14.53
N ARG A 2 9.65 -2.44 -14.59
CA ARG A 2 10.50 -1.41 -15.20
C ARG A 2 11.09 -0.57 -14.07
N VAL A 3 12.33 -0.14 -14.23
CA VAL A 3 13.03 0.70 -13.24
C VAL A 3 13.72 1.82 -14.01
N ALA A 4 13.62 3.04 -13.48
CA ALA A 4 14.27 4.22 -14.04
C ALA A 4 14.93 5.06 -12.95
N LEU A 5 16.00 5.76 -13.30
CA LEU A 5 16.58 6.84 -12.50
C LEU A 5 16.35 8.17 -13.22
N VAL A 6 15.43 8.96 -12.70
CA VAL A 6 15.02 10.23 -13.30
C VAL A 6 15.61 11.39 -12.49
N PRO A 7 16.46 12.25 -13.08
CA PRO A 7 16.94 13.45 -12.40
C PRO A 7 15.79 14.39 -12.04
N VAL A 8 15.84 15.00 -10.85
CA VAL A 8 14.81 15.98 -10.43
C VAL A 8 14.88 17.26 -11.26
N GLU A 9 16.06 17.59 -11.80
CA GLU A 9 16.23 18.72 -12.72
C GLU A 9 15.39 18.54 -13.99
N ASP A 10 15.45 17.38 -14.65
CA ASP A 10 14.64 17.07 -15.82
C ASP A 10 13.13 17.19 -15.54
N ILE A 11 12.69 16.73 -14.36
CA ILE A 11 11.28 16.88 -13.93
C ILE A 11 10.88 18.37 -13.90
N ARG A 12 11.75 19.22 -13.34
CA ARG A 12 11.52 20.66 -13.19
C ARG A 12 11.62 21.43 -14.49
N GLU A 13 12.56 21.08 -15.35
CA GLU A 13 12.68 21.64 -16.71
C GLU A 13 11.43 21.35 -17.54
N ASN A 14 10.73 20.25 -17.27
CA ASN A 14 9.46 19.89 -17.90
C ASN A 14 8.22 20.47 -17.20
N GLY A 15 8.40 21.43 -16.28
CA GLY A 15 7.31 22.17 -15.65
C GLY A 15 6.58 21.44 -14.52
N PHE A 16 7.14 20.35 -14.01
CA PHE A 16 6.64 19.60 -12.85
C PHE A 16 7.54 19.82 -11.63
N ASP A 17 7.14 19.31 -10.47
CA ASP A 17 8.00 19.30 -9.28
C ASP A 17 7.77 18.03 -8.46
N VAL A 18 8.74 17.71 -7.60
CA VAL A 18 8.65 16.61 -6.62
C VAL A 18 8.65 17.22 -5.24
N ARG A 19 7.46 17.61 -4.76
CA ARG A 19 7.28 18.13 -3.41
C ARG A 19 6.95 16.98 -2.48
N VAL A 20 7.66 16.92 -1.36
CA VAL A 20 7.51 15.86 -0.36
C VAL A 20 6.93 16.45 0.92
N ALA A 21 5.91 15.82 1.45
CA ALA A 21 5.42 16.06 2.80
C ALA A 21 5.59 14.80 3.64
N ARG A 22 6.02 14.96 4.90
CA ARG A 22 6.12 13.86 5.85
C ARG A 22 4.79 13.74 6.61
N PHE A 23 4.10 12.63 6.44
CA PHE A 23 2.88 12.29 7.15
C PHE A 23 3.19 11.32 8.29
N GLN A 24 2.91 11.72 9.53
CA GLN A 24 3.14 10.88 10.70
C GLN A 24 1.91 9.98 10.93
N ALA A 25 2.04 8.67 10.68
CA ALA A 25 0.96 7.70 10.90
C ALA A 25 0.88 7.24 12.36
N SER A 26 2.02 7.21 13.05
CA SER A 26 2.15 6.90 14.47
C SER A 26 3.36 7.63 15.08
N ASP A 27 3.54 7.53 16.39
CA ASP A 27 4.74 8.06 17.06
C ASP A 27 6.04 7.45 16.51
N ASP A 28 5.97 6.22 15.98
CA ASP A 28 7.13 5.44 15.54
C ASP A 28 7.36 5.49 14.02
N VAL A 29 6.35 5.85 13.21
CA VAL A 29 6.42 5.77 11.74
C VAL A 29 5.89 7.03 11.04
N SER A 30 6.60 7.43 9.98
CA SER A 30 6.14 8.47 9.05
C SER A 30 6.30 8.02 7.61
N TYR A 31 5.32 8.38 6.77
CA TYR A 31 5.29 8.10 5.35
C TYR A 31 5.53 9.39 4.54
N ALA A 32 6.14 9.25 3.37
CA ALA A 32 6.31 10.35 2.44
C ALA A 32 5.08 10.45 1.53
N MET A 33 4.53 11.66 1.41
CA MET A 33 3.48 12.01 0.46
C MET A 33 4.09 12.91 -0.62
N PHE A 34 3.72 12.68 -1.88
CA PHE A 34 4.30 13.36 -3.03
C PHE A 34 3.26 14.18 -3.79
N SER A 35 3.65 15.38 -4.21
CA SER A 35 2.81 16.23 -5.06
C SER A 35 3.66 17.09 -6.01
N GLY A 36 3.05 17.57 -7.09
CA GLY A 36 3.71 18.46 -8.07
C GLY A 36 3.74 17.87 -9.48
N GLY A 37 3.18 16.68 -9.68
CA GLY A 37 3.10 15.98 -10.96
C GLY A 37 4.39 15.27 -11.36
N GLY A 38 5.48 15.45 -10.59
CA GLY A 38 6.79 14.91 -10.92
C GLY A 38 6.85 13.38 -10.87
N ASN A 39 6.16 12.73 -9.93
CA ASN A 39 6.14 11.26 -9.86
C ASN A 39 5.33 10.68 -11.02
N SER A 40 4.18 11.28 -11.33
CA SER A 40 3.37 10.90 -12.49
C SER A 40 4.14 11.09 -13.81
N TRP A 41 4.88 12.20 -13.95
CA TRP A 41 5.72 12.44 -15.12
C TRP A 41 6.86 11.43 -15.22
N ALA A 42 7.59 11.18 -14.14
CA ALA A 42 8.67 10.18 -14.10
C ALA A 42 8.16 8.78 -14.45
N GLU A 43 6.99 8.37 -13.93
CA GLU A 43 6.37 7.09 -14.27
C GLU A 43 6.01 7.02 -15.77
N ALA A 44 5.49 8.10 -16.35
CA ALA A 44 5.17 8.16 -17.77
C ALA A 44 6.43 8.01 -18.65
N ARG A 45 7.49 8.76 -18.36
CA ARG A 45 8.79 8.67 -19.05
C ARG A 45 9.40 7.27 -18.94
N MET A 46 9.34 6.65 -17.75
CA MET A 46 9.77 5.26 -17.56
C MET A 46 8.96 4.28 -18.42
N LYS A 47 7.64 4.47 -18.54
CA LYS A 47 6.80 3.61 -19.40
C LYS A 47 7.09 3.76 -20.88
N GLU A 48 7.54 4.94 -21.31
CA GLU A 48 8.02 5.22 -22.66
C GLU A 48 9.42 4.65 -22.95
N GLY A 49 10.11 4.13 -21.93
CA GLY A 49 11.45 3.55 -22.08
C GLY A 49 12.58 4.56 -21.88
N LEU A 50 12.30 5.75 -21.35
CA LEU A 50 13.30 6.75 -21.00
C LEU A 50 13.82 6.52 -19.58
N TYR A 51 15.06 6.98 -19.32
CA TYR A 51 15.73 6.88 -18.00
C TYR A 51 15.91 5.46 -17.45
N ILE A 52 15.76 4.43 -18.31
CA ILE A 52 15.77 3.02 -17.92
C ILE A 52 17.15 2.58 -17.46
N LEU A 53 17.19 1.83 -16.37
CA LEU A 53 18.40 1.13 -15.94
C LEU A 53 18.58 -0.19 -16.71
N PRO A 54 19.82 -0.60 -16.99
CA PRO A 54 20.11 -1.93 -17.52
C PRO A 54 19.49 -3.02 -16.64
N THR A 55 18.90 -4.04 -17.27
CA THR A 55 18.39 -5.20 -16.55
C THR A 55 19.55 -5.91 -15.85
N ALA A 56 19.33 -6.30 -14.61
CA ALA A 56 20.24 -7.15 -13.84
C ALA A 56 20.61 -8.44 -14.61
N ALA A 57 21.82 -8.96 -14.38
CA ALA A 57 22.24 -10.20 -15.03
C ALA A 57 21.32 -11.36 -14.63
N ALA A 58 21.18 -12.36 -15.51
CA ALA A 58 20.36 -13.51 -15.23
C ALA A 58 20.83 -14.24 -13.96
N GLY A 59 19.93 -14.41 -12.99
CA GLY A 59 20.23 -15.04 -11.70
C GLY A 59 20.50 -14.06 -10.57
N GLU A 60 20.70 -12.77 -10.85
CA GLU A 60 20.70 -11.74 -9.80
C GLU A 60 19.33 -11.67 -9.12
N ARG A 61 19.34 -11.45 -7.81
CA ARG A 61 18.14 -11.35 -6.97
C ARG A 61 18.13 -10.03 -6.22
N PRO A 62 16.96 -9.41 -6.05
CA PRO A 62 16.84 -8.24 -5.21
C PRO A 62 17.20 -8.60 -3.76
N ASP A 63 17.81 -7.66 -3.05
CA ASP A 63 17.89 -7.76 -1.59
C ASP A 63 16.49 -7.53 -1.01
N LEU A 64 15.93 -8.59 -0.42
CA LEU A 64 14.62 -8.56 0.22
C LEU A 64 14.76 -8.54 1.76
N THR A 65 15.95 -8.19 2.28
CA THR A 65 16.19 -8.07 3.72
C THR A 65 15.20 -7.09 4.33
N GLY A 66 14.57 -7.50 5.43
CA GLY A 66 13.54 -6.73 6.12
C GLY A 66 12.12 -6.95 5.58
N LEU A 67 11.91 -7.56 4.41
CA LEU A 67 10.55 -7.94 3.99
C LEU A 67 10.09 -9.19 4.73
N SER A 68 9.06 -9.06 5.55
CA SER A 68 8.48 -10.19 6.29
C SER A 68 7.00 -9.96 6.55
N CYS A 69 6.15 -10.54 5.71
CA CYS A 69 4.70 -10.54 5.94
C CYS A 69 4.24 -11.94 6.33
N ARG A 70 3.74 -12.09 7.56
CA ARG A 70 3.24 -13.36 8.12
C ARG A 70 1.76 -13.26 8.50
N TRP A 71 1.06 -12.28 7.94
CA TRP A 71 -0.34 -12.03 8.21
C TRP A 71 -1.22 -12.71 7.17
N ASN A 72 -2.37 -13.19 7.60
CA ASN A 72 -3.41 -13.63 6.67
C ASN A 72 -3.98 -12.41 5.93
N PRO A 73 -4.62 -12.63 4.76
CA PRO A 73 -5.55 -11.66 4.20
C PRO A 73 -6.53 -11.17 5.27
N ILE A 74 -6.76 -9.87 5.31
CA ILE A 74 -7.55 -9.22 6.34
C ILE A 74 -8.97 -9.06 5.78
N PRO A 75 -9.94 -9.89 6.21
CA PRO A 75 -11.28 -9.85 5.65
C PRO A 75 -11.98 -8.54 5.99
N ALA A 76 -12.87 -8.09 5.10
CA ALA A 76 -13.75 -6.96 5.36
C ALA A 76 -14.61 -7.23 6.62
N THR A 77 -14.75 -6.20 7.46
CA THR A 77 -15.52 -6.26 8.71
C THR A 77 -16.74 -5.36 8.68
N ARG A 78 -16.74 -4.31 7.84
CA ARG A 78 -17.87 -3.36 7.72
C ARG A 78 -18.73 -3.60 6.49
N GLY A 79 -18.13 -4.13 5.43
CA GLY A 79 -18.85 -4.49 4.22
C GLY A 79 -17.89 -4.98 3.15
N LYS A 80 -17.15 -4.05 2.56
CA LYS A 80 -16.16 -4.34 1.51
C LYS A 80 -14.87 -3.59 1.78
N VAL A 81 -13.75 -4.24 1.43
CA VAL A 81 -12.48 -3.54 1.26
C VAL A 81 -12.48 -2.90 -0.12
N VAL A 82 -12.22 -1.61 -0.20
CA VAL A 82 -12.33 -0.83 -1.44
C VAL A 82 -11.01 -0.12 -1.72
N SER A 83 -10.41 -0.41 -2.87
CA SER A 83 -9.23 0.29 -3.39
C SER A 83 -9.69 1.42 -4.29
N ILE A 84 -9.34 2.65 -3.90
CA ILE A 84 -9.73 3.89 -4.58
C ILE A 84 -8.47 4.60 -5.06
N ILE A 85 -8.49 5.04 -6.31
CA ILE A 85 -7.47 5.88 -6.91
C ILE A 85 -8.18 7.11 -7.48
N ALA A 86 -7.73 8.31 -7.13
CA ALA A 86 -8.20 9.54 -7.75
C ALA A 86 -7.00 10.41 -8.13
N VAL A 87 -6.95 10.86 -9.38
CA VAL A 87 -5.89 11.75 -9.90
C VAL A 87 -6.52 13.00 -10.51
N PRO A 88 -5.79 14.12 -10.63
CA PRO A 88 -6.30 15.33 -11.25
C PRO A 88 -6.90 15.07 -12.63
N GLY A 89 -8.09 15.63 -12.86
CA GLY A 89 -8.84 15.46 -14.10
C GLY A 89 -8.42 16.44 -15.20
N PRO A 90 -9.09 16.39 -16.36
CA PRO A 90 -8.72 17.19 -17.53
C PRO A 90 -8.90 18.70 -17.32
N SER A 91 -9.75 19.13 -16.38
CA SER A 91 -9.91 20.55 -16.04
C SER A 91 -8.64 21.17 -15.45
N ARG A 92 -7.75 20.34 -14.89
CA ARG A 92 -6.57 20.75 -14.10
C ARG A 92 -6.91 21.72 -12.95
N ASP A 93 -8.17 21.73 -12.50
CA ASP A 93 -8.62 22.50 -11.35
C ASP A 93 -8.15 21.82 -10.05
N MET A 94 -6.92 22.16 -9.63
CA MET A 94 -6.32 21.63 -8.42
C MET A 94 -7.09 22.00 -7.15
N PRO A 95 -7.64 23.21 -6.97
CA PRO A 95 -8.56 23.50 -5.87
C PRO A 95 -9.77 22.54 -5.81
N ALA A 96 -10.45 22.30 -6.94
CA ALA A 96 -11.58 21.37 -6.98
C ALA A 96 -11.15 19.93 -6.69
N PHE A 97 -10.01 19.50 -7.22
CA PHE A 97 -9.43 18.19 -6.92
C PHE A 97 -9.08 18.03 -5.44
N ARG A 98 -8.47 19.04 -4.81
CA ARG A 98 -8.17 19.02 -3.36
C ARG A 98 -9.42 18.93 -2.52
N LYS A 99 -10.47 19.68 -2.89
CA LYS A 99 -11.78 19.58 -2.24
C LYS A 99 -12.33 18.16 -2.36
N LEU A 100 -12.29 17.57 -3.55
CA LEU A 100 -12.68 16.18 -3.77
C LEU A 100 -11.89 15.21 -2.90
N VAL A 101 -10.57 15.34 -2.82
CA VAL A 101 -9.74 14.48 -1.97
C VAL A 101 -10.15 14.62 -0.51
N THR A 102 -10.39 15.84 -0.03
CA THR A 102 -10.86 16.10 1.34
C THR A 102 -12.21 15.43 1.59
N ASP A 103 -13.18 15.64 0.69
CA ASP A 103 -14.52 15.04 0.79
C ASP A 103 -14.46 13.49 0.82
N LEU A 104 -13.58 12.87 0.02
CA LEU A 104 -13.40 11.42 0.00
C LEU A 104 -12.79 10.89 1.29
N VAL A 105 -11.78 11.59 1.83
CA VAL A 105 -11.21 11.23 3.12
C VAL A 105 -12.28 11.37 4.20
N ASP A 106 -12.98 12.49 4.27
CA ASP A 106 -14.03 12.71 5.27
C ASP A 106 -15.15 11.65 5.19
N LEU A 107 -15.58 11.27 3.97
CA LEU A 107 -16.55 10.19 3.77
C LEU A 107 -16.04 8.83 4.25
N ALA A 108 -14.76 8.53 4.03
CA ALA A 108 -14.15 7.30 4.51
C ALA A 108 -14.01 7.29 6.05
N GLU A 109 -13.82 8.46 6.66
CA GLU A 109 -13.59 8.60 8.09
C GLU A 109 -14.85 8.52 8.97
N GLN A 110 -16.04 8.61 8.38
CA GLN A 110 -17.32 8.77 9.10
C GLN A 110 -17.74 7.62 10.03
N ASP A 111 -17.04 6.48 10.04
CA ASP A 111 -17.28 5.39 10.99
C ASP A 111 -15.99 4.93 11.70
N GLY A 112 -16.18 4.41 12.92
CA GLY A 112 -15.14 3.96 13.85
C GLY A 112 -13.87 3.39 13.21
N ARG A 113 -12.74 3.93 13.67
CA ARG A 113 -11.39 3.76 13.13
C ARG A 113 -11.18 4.29 11.71
N HIS A 114 -11.96 5.27 11.25
CA HIS A 114 -11.63 6.08 10.08
C HIS A 114 -11.48 5.29 8.76
N GLY A 115 -12.25 4.21 8.57
CA GLY A 115 -12.17 3.33 7.39
C GLY A 115 -10.92 2.43 7.35
N HIS A 116 -10.18 2.32 8.44
CA HIS A 116 -8.94 1.55 8.53
C HIS A 116 -9.21 0.04 8.28
N PRO A 117 -8.58 -0.58 7.26
CA PRO A 117 -8.87 -1.97 6.87
C PRO A 117 -8.31 -3.02 7.85
N VAL A 118 -7.31 -2.63 8.65
CA VAL A 118 -6.78 -3.48 9.73
C VAL A 118 -7.58 -3.25 11.01
N PRO A 119 -7.89 -4.28 11.82
CA PRO A 119 -8.48 -4.10 13.16
C PRO A 119 -7.55 -3.37 14.13
N GLU A 120 -8.10 -2.70 15.14
CA GLU A 120 -7.32 -1.96 16.17
C GLU A 120 -6.37 -2.88 16.96
N GLU A 121 -6.83 -4.07 17.31
CA GLU A 121 -6.03 -5.13 17.95
C GLU A 121 -5.05 -5.83 16.99
N GLY A 122 -4.91 -5.26 15.79
CA GLY A 122 -4.09 -5.77 14.70
C GLY A 122 -4.63 -7.00 13.99
N PRO A 123 -3.99 -7.38 12.88
CA PRO A 123 -4.40 -8.52 12.09
C PRO A 123 -4.26 -9.82 12.88
N LYS A 124 -5.15 -10.79 12.62
CA LYS A 124 -5.05 -12.11 13.25
C LYS A 124 -3.74 -12.78 12.81
N LEU A 125 -3.00 -13.28 13.80
CA LEU A 125 -1.85 -14.16 13.56
C LEU A 125 -2.34 -15.35 12.75
N GLY A 126 -1.71 -15.55 11.59
CA GLY A 126 -2.05 -16.59 10.64
C GLY A 126 -0.86 -17.52 10.44
N PHE A 127 -1.15 -18.80 10.20
CA PHE A 127 -0.15 -19.72 9.69
C PHE A 127 -0.30 -19.81 8.16
N VAL A 128 0.25 -18.84 7.44
CA VAL A 128 0.23 -18.87 5.97
C VAL A 128 1.34 -19.79 5.50
N ARG A 129 1.00 -21.05 5.17
CA ARG A 129 1.96 -22.02 4.59
C ARG A 129 2.61 -21.46 3.31
N GLU A 130 1.84 -20.76 2.48
CA GLU A 130 2.39 -20.09 1.29
C GLU A 130 3.38 -18.98 1.67
N GLY A 131 3.06 -18.15 2.68
CA GLY A 131 3.90 -17.05 3.15
C GLY A 131 5.25 -17.53 3.70
N LEU A 132 5.26 -18.62 4.47
CA LEU A 132 6.48 -19.25 4.99
C LEU A 132 7.43 -19.69 3.86
N ASN A 133 6.89 -20.32 2.81
CA ASN A 133 7.68 -20.77 1.67
C ASN A 133 8.19 -19.60 0.84
N LEU A 134 7.39 -18.55 0.66
CA LEU A 134 7.80 -17.34 -0.05
C LEU A 134 8.92 -16.60 0.70
N GLU A 135 8.79 -16.43 2.02
CA GLU A 135 9.80 -15.79 2.88
C GLU A 135 11.10 -16.61 2.90
N ALA A 136 11.01 -17.94 3.04
CA ALA A 136 12.19 -18.82 3.01
C ALA A 136 12.92 -18.76 1.66
N ARG A 137 12.19 -18.72 0.53
CA ARG A 137 12.76 -18.60 -0.82
C ARG A 137 13.35 -17.23 -1.10
N ALA A 138 12.72 -16.17 -0.59
CA ALA A 138 13.22 -14.81 -0.68
C ALA A 138 14.53 -14.63 0.08
N GLY A 139 14.67 -15.30 1.23
CA GLY A 139 15.87 -15.22 2.04
C GLY A 139 17.02 -16.12 1.59
N ALA A 140 16.76 -17.30 1.04
CA ALA A 140 17.81 -18.27 0.73
C ALA A 140 18.59 -17.96 -0.57
N ALA A 141 19.86 -18.38 -0.60
CA ALA A 141 20.68 -18.32 -1.81
C ALA A 141 20.09 -19.18 -2.94
N HIS A 142 20.43 -18.84 -4.18
CA HIS A 142 19.89 -19.54 -5.35
C HIS A 142 20.21 -21.04 -5.32
N ARG A 143 19.18 -21.89 -5.44
CA ARG A 143 19.26 -23.37 -5.39
C ARG A 143 19.83 -23.96 -4.10
N ASP A 144 19.95 -23.17 -3.03
CA ASP A 144 20.37 -23.64 -1.71
C ASP A 144 19.18 -24.28 -0.96
N VAL A 145 18.94 -25.57 -1.21
CA VAL A 145 17.85 -26.33 -0.60
C VAL A 145 18.03 -26.43 0.93
N TRP A 146 19.26 -26.57 1.40
CA TRP A 146 19.57 -26.66 2.83
C TRP A 146 19.37 -25.33 3.55
N GLY A 147 19.79 -24.22 2.94
CA GLY A 147 19.52 -22.88 3.44
C GLY A 147 18.03 -22.54 3.46
N GLN A 148 17.28 -22.98 2.44
CA GLN A 148 15.81 -22.87 2.43
C GLN A 148 15.20 -23.65 3.59
N LEU A 149 15.57 -24.92 3.77
CA LEU A 149 15.03 -25.75 4.85
C LEU A 149 15.36 -25.17 6.23
N ARG A 150 16.60 -24.75 6.46
CA ARG A 150 17.02 -24.11 7.73
C ARG A 150 16.22 -22.84 8.00
N ARG A 151 16.02 -22.00 6.97
CA ARG A 151 15.21 -20.77 7.10
C ARG A 151 13.75 -21.11 7.36
N SER A 152 13.16 -22.06 6.63
CA SER A 152 11.79 -22.52 6.87
C SER A 152 11.59 -23.02 8.30
N SER A 153 12.50 -23.83 8.83
CA SER A 153 12.44 -24.31 10.22
C SER A 153 12.56 -23.17 11.24
N ARG A 154 13.42 -22.18 10.96
CA ARG A 154 13.55 -20.98 11.82
C ARG A 154 12.27 -20.15 11.81
N ILE A 155 11.75 -19.82 10.64
CA ILE A 155 10.51 -19.02 10.47
C ILE A 155 9.33 -19.77 11.12
N LEU A 156 9.27 -21.09 10.96
CA LEU A 156 8.29 -21.94 11.63
C LEU A 156 8.40 -21.83 13.16
N GLY A 157 9.61 -21.97 13.72
CA GLY A 157 9.86 -21.83 15.16
C GLY A 157 9.49 -20.46 15.70
N GLU A 158 9.86 -19.38 14.99
CA GLU A 158 9.46 -18.01 15.33
C GLU A 158 7.94 -17.84 15.30
N THR A 159 7.27 -18.40 14.30
CA THR A 159 5.81 -18.32 14.15
C THR A 159 5.10 -19.06 15.28
N LEU A 160 5.57 -20.26 15.65
CA LEU A 160 5.04 -21.03 16.77
C LEU A 160 5.24 -20.29 18.09
N LEU A 161 6.42 -19.70 18.31
CA LEU A 161 6.72 -18.91 19.49
C LEU A 161 5.80 -17.69 19.59
N ILE A 162 5.62 -16.91 18.51
CA ILE A 162 4.74 -15.75 18.51
C ILE A 162 3.29 -16.14 18.77
N ASN A 163 2.80 -17.24 18.17
CA ASN A 163 1.46 -17.74 18.44
C ASN A 163 1.30 -18.18 19.91
N LEU A 164 2.30 -18.88 20.48
CA LEU A 164 2.28 -19.27 21.89
C LEU A 164 2.25 -18.05 22.83
N LEU A 165 3.12 -17.05 22.59
CA LEU A 165 3.13 -15.80 23.36
C LEU A 165 1.81 -15.04 23.21
N GLY A 166 1.21 -15.02 22.01
CA GLY A 166 -0.09 -14.42 21.76
C GLY A 166 -1.24 -15.12 22.48
N LEU A 167 -1.24 -16.45 22.54
CA LEU A 167 -2.27 -17.23 23.24
C LEU A 167 -2.13 -17.17 24.76
N THR A 168 -0.90 -17.13 25.28
CA THR A 168 -0.61 -17.13 26.72
C THR A 168 -0.56 -15.74 27.34
N GLY A 169 -0.52 -14.68 26.51
CA GLY A 169 -0.34 -13.29 26.96
C GLY A 169 1.05 -12.98 27.51
N LEU A 170 2.00 -13.93 27.43
CA LEU A 170 3.35 -13.76 27.96
C LEU A 170 4.19 -12.87 27.04
N SER A 171 5.08 -12.09 27.65
CA SER A 171 6.12 -11.33 26.94
C SER A 171 7.45 -12.06 26.98
N LEU A 172 8.24 -11.97 25.90
CA LEU A 172 9.60 -12.47 25.84
C LEU A 172 10.58 -11.29 25.75
N GLY A 173 11.24 -10.97 26.87
CA GLY A 173 12.09 -9.79 26.96
C GLY A 173 11.31 -8.51 26.66
N ARG A 174 11.71 -7.76 25.64
CA ARG A 174 11.01 -6.54 25.18
C ARG A 174 9.83 -6.83 24.24
N PHE A 175 9.67 -8.06 23.78
CA PHE A 175 8.65 -8.43 22.82
C PHE A 175 7.33 -8.80 23.51
N ASN A 176 6.23 -8.22 23.03
CA ASN A 176 4.87 -8.59 23.43
C ASN A 176 4.02 -8.65 22.15
N ALA A 177 3.38 -9.80 21.91
CA ALA A 177 2.67 -10.08 20.65
C ALA A 177 1.45 -9.19 20.43
N GLU A 178 0.71 -8.87 21.49
CA GLU A 178 -0.47 -7.99 21.45
C GLU A 178 -0.07 -6.54 21.11
N ARG A 179 0.96 -6.03 21.79
CA ARG A 179 1.54 -4.71 21.51
C ARG A 179 2.09 -4.62 20.08
N TYR A 180 2.78 -5.67 19.63
CA TYR A 180 3.30 -5.74 18.26
C TYR A 180 2.16 -5.65 17.24
N ARG A 181 1.06 -6.38 17.45
CA ARG A 181 -0.12 -6.33 16.58
C ARG A 181 -0.81 -4.96 16.57
N ARG A 182 -0.96 -4.31 17.73
CA ARG A 182 -1.46 -2.93 17.78
C ARG A 182 -0.56 -1.95 17.03
N SER A 183 0.77 -2.13 17.16
CA SER A 183 1.75 -1.32 16.44
C SER A 183 1.65 -1.52 14.93
N VAL A 184 1.42 -2.76 14.47
CA VAL A 184 1.14 -3.04 13.05
C VAL A 184 -0.07 -2.25 12.58
N ALA A 185 -1.12 -2.25 13.38
CA ALA A 185 -2.35 -1.54 13.08
C ALA A 185 -2.14 -0.01 13.02
N SER A 186 -1.35 0.58 13.93
CA SER A 186 -1.08 2.03 13.92
C SER A 186 -0.10 2.45 12.82
N ASN A 187 0.83 1.56 12.46
CA ASN A 187 1.86 1.82 11.46
C ASN A 187 1.42 1.36 10.07
N THR A 188 0.14 1.33 9.78
CA THR A 188 -0.38 0.89 8.50
C THR A 188 -0.62 2.07 7.58
N ASP A 189 -0.04 2.00 6.39
CA ASP A 189 -0.25 2.92 5.28
C ASP A 189 -1.38 2.42 4.37
N PHE A 190 -2.59 2.88 4.67
CA PHE A 190 -3.81 2.60 3.94
C PHE A 190 -4.33 3.82 3.16
N ARG A 191 -3.67 4.97 3.29
CA ARG A 191 -4.00 6.24 2.60
C ARG A 191 -2.71 6.94 2.20
N LYS A 192 -2.50 7.05 0.89
CA LYS A 192 -1.29 7.55 0.26
C LYS A 192 -1.65 8.68 -0.68
N PHE A 193 -0.75 9.64 -0.81
CA PHE A 193 -0.86 10.70 -1.80
C PHE A 193 0.43 10.74 -2.62
N ASP A 194 0.31 10.45 -3.91
CA ASP A 194 1.42 10.32 -4.85
C ASP A 194 0.98 10.91 -6.19
N ASP A 195 0.97 12.25 -6.25
CA ASP A 195 0.33 13.09 -7.27
C ASP A 195 -1.19 12.87 -7.47
N GLY A 196 -1.76 11.97 -6.68
CA GLY A 196 -3.18 11.68 -6.56
C GLY A 196 -3.43 10.86 -5.30
N LEU A 197 -4.70 10.77 -4.92
CA LEU A 197 -5.14 9.97 -3.78
C LEU A 197 -5.14 8.49 -4.13
N LYS A 198 -4.55 7.67 -3.26
CA LYS A 198 -4.68 6.21 -3.26
C LYS A 198 -5.10 5.79 -1.86
N MET A 199 -6.19 5.05 -1.71
CA MET A 199 -6.62 4.56 -0.40
C MET A 199 -7.24 3.17 -0.51
N THR A 200 -7.02 2.34 0.51
CA THR A 200 -7.66 1.04 0.67
C THR A 200 -8.39 1.06 2.00
N VAL A 201 -9.72 0.99 1.97
CA VAL A 201 -10.56 1.20 3.15
C VAL A 201 -11.59 0.09 3.31
N ASP A 202 -11.96 -0.22 4.55
CA ASP A 202 -13.06 -1.14 4.87
C ASP A 202 -14.32 -0.32 5.23
N ILE A 203 -15.31 -0.35 4.35
CA ILE A 203 -16.50 0.50 4.42
C ILE A 203 -17.79 -0.28 4.13
N ASP A 204 -18.90 0.18 4.68
CA ASP A 204 -20.22 -0.35 4.38
C ASP A 204 -20.74 0.13 3.01
N GLY A 205 -21.82 -0.51 2.53
CA GLY A 205 -22.41 -0.20 1.23
C GLY A 205 -22.97 1.22 1.11
N ALA A 206 -23.53 1.80 2.17
CA ALA A 206 -24.10 3.15 2.10
C ALA A 206 -23.01 4.21 1.90
N ARG A 207 -21.86 4.06 2.57
CA ARG A 207 -20.70 4.94 2.37
C ARG A 207 -19.99 4.70 1.04
N LEU A 208 -19.89 3.44 0.61
CA LEU A 208 -19.36 3.12 -0.71
C LEU A 208 -20.14 3.84 -1.82
N GLU A 209 -21.47 3.84 -1.75
CA GLU A 209 -22.28 4.56 -2.74
C GLU A 209 -22.06 6.09 -2.67
N LYS A 210 -21.96 6.70 -1.47
CA LYS A 210 -21.60 8.12 -1.35
C LYS A 210 -20.24 8.45 -1.96
N ILE A 211 -19.24 7.57 -1.75
CA ILE A 211 -17.90 7.72 -2.33
C ILE A 211 -17.98 7.59 -3.86
N ARG A 212 -18.71 6.60 -4.37
CA ARG A 212 -18.94 6.39 -5.80
C ARG A 212 -19.58 7.62 -6.44
N ASP A 213 -20.64 8.15 -5.83
CA ASP A 213 -21.33 9.35 -6.28
C ASP A 213 -20.39 10.57 -6.29
N ARG A 214 -19.58 10.74 -5.23
CA ARG A 214 -18.65 11.87 -5.13
C ARG A 214 -17.54 11.81 -6.19
N LEU A 215 -17.02 10.61 -6.46
CA LEU A 215 -16.05 10.35 -7.53
C LEU A 215 -16.66 10.61 -8.91
N GLU A 216 -17.90 10.16 -9.12
CA GLU A 216 -18.60 10.35 -10.40
C GLU A 216 -18.92 11.83 -10.66
N GLN A 217 -19.33 12.58 -9.63
CA GLN A 217 -19.46 14.04 -9.71
C GLN A 217 -18.14 14.70 -10.11
N GLY A 218 -17.02 14.26 -9.52
CA GLY A 218 -15.68 14.74 -9.86
C GLY A 218 -15.25 14.41 -11.29
N ARG A 219 -15.67 13.24 -11.80
CA ARG A 219 -15.44 12.84 -13.19
C ARG A 219 -16.27 13.70 -14.15
N LEU A 220 -17.55 13.90 -13.86
CA LEU A 220 -18.47 14.68 -14.68
C LEU A 220 -18.08 16.16 -14.73
N SER A 221 -17.59 16.73 -13.63
CA SER A 221 -17.03 18.10 -13.60
C SER A 221 -15.64 18.20 -14.23
N GLY A 222 -15.00 17.07 -14.57
CA GLY A 222 -13.63 17.01 -15.06
C GLY A 222 -12.57 17.33 -13.99
N SER A 223 -12.92 17.33 -12.70
CA SER A 223 -12.01 17.60 -11.57
C SER A 223 -11.11 16.41 -11.25
N CYS A 224 -11.53 15.18 -11.53
CA CYS A 224 -10.70 13.99 -11.37
C CYS A 224 -10.90 12.95 -12.47
N TYR A 225 -9.90 12.11 -12.67
CA TYR A 225 -10.10 10.73 -13.13
C TYR A 225 -10.04 9.82 -11.91
N PHE A 226 -10.77 8.70 -11.94
CA PHE A 226 -10.75 7.77 -10.82
C PHE A 226 -10.79 6.30 -11.22
N GLY A 227 -10.33 5.47 -10.29
CA GLY A 227 -10.47 4.02 -10.27
C GLY A 227 -11.05 3.58 -8.94
N LEU A 228 -11.93 2.58 -8.98
CA LEU A 228 -12.51 1.98 -7.79
C LEU A 228 -12.62 0.47 -8.00
N HIS A 229 -12.20 -0.30 -7.00
CA HIS A 229 -12.33 -1.75 -7.00
C HIS A 229 -12.74 -2.26 -5.62
N GLU A 230 -13.76 -3.09 -5.58
CA GLU A 230 -14.29 -3.73 -4.37
C GLU A 230 -13.74 -5.15 -4.26
N GLN A 231 -13.36 -5.54 -3.04
CA GLN A 231 -12.90 -6.88 -2.74
C GLN A 231 -13.27 -7.28 -1.30
N ASP A 232 -13.12 -8.57 -1.00
CA ASP A 232 -13.52 -9.14 0.30
C ASP A 232 -12.42 -9.08 1.37
N ALA A 233 -11.19 -8.74 0.99
CA ALA A 233 -10.07 -8.66 1.92
C ALA A 233 -9.02 -7.64 1.51
N ALA A 234 -8.24 -7.18 2.47
CA ALA A 234 -7.02 -6.41 2.28
C ALA A 234 -5.79 -7.32 2.40
N LEU A 235 -4.74 -6.99 1.64
CA LEU A 235 -3.43 -7.59 1.71
C LEU A 235 -2.44 -6.61 2.34
N MET A 236 -1.48 -7.16 3.07
CA MET A 236 -0.45 -6.36 3.75
C MET A 236 0.92 -6.74 3.21
N THR A 237 1.75 -5.75 2.98
CA THR A 237 3.19 -5.91 2.72
C THR A 237 3.95 -5.23 3.84
N CYS A 238 4.86 -5.96 4.48
CA CYS A 238 5.51 -5.53 5.72
C CYS A 238 7.02 -5.38 5.52
N ILE A 239 7.56 -4.23 5.90
CA ILE A 239 8.99 -4.00 6.09
C ILE A 239 9.26 -3.96 7.59
N VAL A 240 9.89 -5.01 8.09
CA VAL A 240 10.19 -5.26 9.50
C VAL A 240 11.69 -5.50 9.64
N PRO A 241 12.52 -4.43 9.72
CA PRO A 241 13.96 -4.58 9.93
C PRO A 241 14.27 -5.35 11.22
N SER A 242 13.47 -5.12 12.27
CA SER A 242 13.51 -5.88 13.51
C SER A 242 12.09 -6.01 14.11
N PRO A 243 11.67 -7.21 14.55
CA PRO A 243 10.41 -7.38 15.26
C PRO A 243 10.44 -6.77 16.67
N LEU A 244 11.62 -6.41 17.17
CA LEU A 244 11.80 -5.75 18.48
C LEU A 244 11.68 -4.23 18.38
N SER A 245 11.78 -3.66 17.17
CA SER A 245 11.60 -2.24 16.95
C SER A 245 10.14 -1.94 16.61
N ARG A 246 9.73 -0.69 16.89
CA ARG A 246 8.36 -0.21 16.65
C ARG A 246 8.22 0.54 15.34
N ASP A 247 9.31 0.77 14.62
CA ASP A 247 9.39 1.50 13.35
C ASP A 247 9.11 0.60 12.13
N HIS A 248 8.47 -0.55 12.34
CA HIS A 248 8.04 -1.42 11.25
C HIS A 248 6.97 -0.74 10.41
N MET A 249 7.13 -0.81 9.09
CA MET A 249 6.25 -0.16 8.12
C MET A 249 5.36 -1.19 7.45
N HIS A 250 4.06 -0.92 7.42
CA HIS A 250 3.08 -1.81 6.78
C HIS A 250 2.33 -1.07 5.69
N PHE A 251 2.29 -1.66 4.50
CA PHE A 251 1.56 -1.12 3.37
C PHE A 251 0.35 -1.99 3.12
N VAL A 252 -0.81 -1.36 2.96
CA VAL A 252 -2.04 -2.07 2.59
C VAL A 252 -2.42 -1.80 1.14
N ASP A 253 -2.90 -2.86 0.49
CA ASP A 253 -3.63 -2.86 -0.78
C ASP A 253 -4.83 -3.83 -0.65
N GLY A 254 -5.74 -3.81 -1.60
CA GLY A 254 -6.81 -4.79 -1.71
C GLY A 254 -6.33 -6.15 -2.22
N ALA A 255 -7.05 -7.22 -1.86
CA ALA A 255 -6.94 -8.52 -2.51
C ALA A 255 -7.43 -8.46 -3.98
N ASP A 256 -7.36 -9.59 -4.69
CA ASP A 256 -7.93 -9.73 -6.05
C ASP A 256 -7.46 -8.68 -7.07
N GLY A 257 -6.28 -8.10 -6.85
CA GLY A 257 -5.64 -7.13 -7.72
C GLY A 257 -5.70 -5.68 -7.22
N GLY A 258 -6.54 -5.35 -6.23
CA GLY A 258 -6.45 -4.08 -5.50
C GLY A 258 -6.34 -2.84 -6.39
N TYR A 259 -5.29 -2.04 -6.16
CA TYR A 259 -5.00 -0.86 -6.98
C TYR A 259 -4.79 -1.17 -8.46
N ALA A 260 -4.26 -2.34 -8.83
CA ALA A 260 -4.08 -2.70 -10.24
C ALA A 260 -5.43 -2.86 -10.95
N ALA A 261 -6.42 -3.45 -10.27
CA ALA A 261 -7.78 -3.58 -10.78
C ALA A 261 -8.46 -2.19 -10.85
N ALA A 262 -8.40 -1.39 -9.79
CA ALA A 262 -8.92 -0.02 -9.78
C ALA A 262 -8.30 0.85 -10.89
N ALA A 263 -6.99 0.71 -11.14
CA ALA A 263 -6.28 1.45 -12.17
C ALA A 263 -6.75 1.13 -13.60
N THR A 264 -7.45 0.02 -13.82
CA THR A 264 -8.02 -0.32 -15.14
C THR A 264 -9.12 0.66 -15.52
N LEU A 265 -10.06 0.92 -14.60
CA LEU A 265 -11.12 1.91 -14.81
C LEU A 265 -10.54 3.31 -15.02
N LEU A 266 -9.56 3.69 -14.18
CA LEU A 266 -8.87 4.97 -14.29
C LEU A 266 -8.27 5.18 -15.69
N LYS A 267 -7.54 4.19 -16.20
CA LYS A 267 -6.89 4.26 -17.52
C LYS A 267 -7.90 4.34 -18.66
N GLN A 268 -9.02 3.62 -18.56
CA GLN A 268 -10.10 3.71 -19.55
C GLN A 268 -10.65 5.14 -19.63
N GLN A 269 -10.87 5.79 -18.48
CA GLN A 269 -11.32 7.19 -18.45
C GLN A 269 -10.28 8.14 -19.08
N MET A 270 -8.99 7.96 -18.76
CA MET A 270 -7.93 8.80 -19.31
C MET A 270 -7.74 8.64 -20.82
N GLN A 271 -7.99 7.44 -21.36
CA GLN A 271 -7.90 7.17 -22.81
C GLN A 271 -9.12 7.65 -23.60
N ALA A 272 -10.30 7.69 -22.97
CA ALA A 272 -11.54 8.14 -23.60
C ALA A 272 -11.59 9.66 -23.83
N VAL A 273 -10.72 10.42 -23.18
CA VAL A 273 -10.59 11.87 -23.40
C VAL A 273 -9.52 12.10 -24.47
N PRO A 274 -9.88 12.61 -25.67
CA PRO A 274 -8.89 12.85 -26.71
C PRO A 274 -7.83 13.84 -26.20
N ALA A 275 -6.55 13.51 -26.40
CA ALA A 275 -5.44 14.41 -26.14
C ALA A 275 -5.67 15.71 -26.94
N ARG A 276 -5.83 16.82 -26.23
CA ARG A 276 -5.79 18.15 -26.85
C ARG A 276 -4.35 18.62 -26.97
#